data_AF-A0A8J5TK87-F1
#
_entry.id   AF-A0A8J5TK87-F1
#
_cell.length_a   1.000
_cell.length_b   1.000
_cell.length_c   1.000
_cell.angle_alpha   90.00
_cell.angle_beta   90.00
_cell.angle_gamma   90.00
#
_symmetry.space_group_name_H-M   'P 1'
#
loop_
_entity.id
_entity.type
_entity.pdbx_description
1 polymer ?
#
loop_
_entity_poly.entity_id
_entity_poly.type
_entity_poly.pdbx_seq_one_letter_code
_entity_poly.pdbx_strand_id
1 'polypeptide(L)'
;MFKPGGSRTFQEYSTAVFIPYIESQLEYRSRLDLVWDCYLKSGSLKATVRCNHGEGIRRRVTASGPLPSNWQNFLRNSDNKEELSSFLSEQVMQLVVKESKQLVVTDKKRVLTVPTRKDTANLAPCNHEEADTRMMVHAADVLECGHRRILIRTVDTDVVILTVALANERSEVLDELWLTFGTGKNRRYIAAHQIAKALGPEKSRALPVFHAVTGCDTKLFSRKSRSLEDLPPTRAALEQHIKRAAYQAGHIWGQAAIAFVSLPSPCD
;
A
#
# COMPACT_ATOMS: atom_id res chain seq x y z
N MET A 1 -2.13 -3.13 -10.39
CA MET A 1 -3.46 -3.37 -10.99
C MET A 1 -3.34 -4.45 -12.06
N PHE A 2 -4.28 -5.40 -12.13
CA PHE A 2 -4.27 -6.43 -13.18
C PHE A 2 -4.50 -5.81 -14.56
N LYS A 3 -4.00 -6.47 -15.61
CA LYS A 3 -4.35 -6.07 -16.98
C LYS A 3 -5.79 -6.51 -17.24
N PRO A 4 -6.60 -5.69 -17.93
CA PRO A 4 -8.01 -6.00 -18.15
C PRO A 4 -8.27 -7.13 -19.15
N GLY A 5 -7.23 -7.67 -19.81
CA GLY A 5 -7.39 -8.77 -20.75
C GLY A 5 -8.25 -8.37 -21.94
N GLY A 6 -9.25 -9.20 -22.27
CA GLY A 6 -10.19 -8.97 -23.36
C GLY A 6 -11.42 -8.11 -23.01
N SER A 7 -11.52 -7.64 -21.76
CA SER A 7 -12.69 -6.87 -21.30
C SER A 7 -12.84 -5.56 -22.07
N ARG A 8 -14.09 -5.17 -22.34
CA ARG A 8 -14.45 -3.93 -23.06
C ARG A 8 -14.91 -2.82 -22.13
N THR A 9 -15.52 -3.15 -20.99
CA THR A 9 -16.02 -2.18 -20.01
C THR A 9 -15.42 -2.41 -18.62
N PHE A 10 -15.51 -1.42 -17.73
CA PHE A 10 -15.04 -1.58 -16.35
C PHE A 10 -15.84 -2.65 -15.59
N GLN A 11 -17.15 -2.78 -15.87
CA GLN A 11 -17.96 -3.87 -15.31
C GLN A 11 -17.44 -5.24 -15.75
N GLU A 12 -17.17 -5.41 -17.05
CA GLU A 12 -16.63 -6.66 -17.58
C GLU A 12 -15.24 -6.96 -17.01
N TYR A 13 -14.39 -5.95 -16.84
CA TYR A 13 -13.10 -6.14 -16.16
C TYR A 13 -13.27 -6.61 -14.72
N SER A 14 -14.21 -6.02 -13.99
CA SER A 14 -14.52 -6.42 -12.61
C SER A 14 -14.95 -7.89 -12.55
N THR A 15 -15.94 -8.28 -13.35
CA THR A 15 -16.54 -9.62 -13.30
C THR A 15 -15.71 -10.70 -13.95
N ALA A 16 -14.96 -10.40 -15.02
CA ALA A 16 -14.20 -11.40 -15.76
C ALA A 16 -12.76 -11.58 -15.25
N VAL A 17 -12.19 -10.57 -14.57
CA VAL A 17 -10.78 -10.59 -14.16
C VAL A 17 -10.61 -10.37 -12.66
N PHE A 18 -11.15 -9.28 -12.14
CA PHE A 18 -10.83 -8.87 -10.77
C PHE A 18 -11.50 -9.75 -9.71
N ILE A 19 -12.83 -9.88 -9.76
CA ILE A 19 -13.62 -10.69 -8.83
C ILE A 19 -13.16 -12.17 -8.82
N PRO A 20 -13.01 -12.86 -9.97
CA PRO A 20 -12.55 -14.25 -9.97
C PRO A 20 -11.17 -14.42 -9.31
N TYR A 21 -10.29 -13.42 -9.49
CA TYR A 21 -9.02 -13.41 -8.78
C TYR A 21 -9.21 -13.29 -7.26
N ILE A 22 -10.07 -12.38 -6.77
CA ILE A 22 -10.37 -12.22 -5.34
C ILE A 22 -10.95 -13.52 -4.75
N GLU A 23 -11.91 -14.15 -5.43
CA GLU A 23 -12.51 -15.41 -5.02
C GLU A 23 -11.48 -16.54 -4.92
N SER A 24 -10.57 -16.64 -5.90
CA SER A 24 -9.46 -17.62 -5.86
C SER A 24 -8.53 -17.41 -4.66
N GLN A 25 -8.32 -16.15 -4.24
CA GLN A 25 -7.49 -15.87 -3.06
C GLN A 25 -8.23 -16.21 -1.77
N LEU A 26 -9.54 -15.97 -1.73
CA LEU A 26 -10.40 -16.32 -0.62
C LEU A 26 -10.54 -17.83 -0.45
N GLU A 27 -10.44 -18.66 -1.50
CA GLU A 27 -10.58 -20.12 -1.38
C GLU A 27 -9.73 -20.72 -0.24
N TYR A 28 -8.45 -20.33 -0.17
CA TYR A 28 -7.47 -20.88 0.76
C TYR A 28 -7.23 -20.03 2.02
N ARG A 29 -7.90 -18.88 2.15
CA ARG A 29 -7.67 -17.92 3.25
C ARG A 29 -8.94 -17.70 4.06
N SER A 30 -8.81 -17.55 5.37
CA SER A 30 -9.91 -17.17 6.26
C SER A 30 -10.22 -15.68 6.18
N ARG A 31 -9.22 -14.86 5.83
CA ARG A 31 -9.37 -13.41 5.70
C ARG A 31 -8.53 -12.90 4.53
N LEU A 32 -9.08 -11.97 3.77
CA LEU A 32 -8.40 -11.27 2.69
C LEU A 32 -8.59 -9.76 2.87
N ASP A 33 -7.48 -9.03 2.79
CA ASP A 33 -7.47 -7.58 2.95
C ASP A 33 -7.04 -6.94 1.62
N LEU A 34 -7.84 -6.01 1.11
CA LEU A 34 -7.52 -5.19 -0.06
C LEU A 34 -7.24 -3.76 0.37
N VAL A 35 -6.09 -3.26 -0.05
CA VAL A 35 -5.57 -1.97 0.38
C VAL A 35 -5.25 -1.13 -0.83
N TRP A 36 -5.79 0.09 -0.86
CA TRP A 36 -5.56 1.07 -1.90
C TRP A 36 -4.81 2.28 -1.35
N ASP A 37 -4.03 2.93 -2.22
CA ASP A 37 -3.54 4.28 -1.97
C ASP A 37 -4.71 5.25 -1.77
N CYS A 38 -4.48 6.32 -1.02
CA CYS A 38 -5.34 7.49 -0.96
C CYS A 38 -4.66 8.67 -1.66
N TYR A 39 -5.20 9.07 -2.81
CA TYR A 39 -4.64 10.16 -3.59
C TYR A 39 -5.14 11.51 -3.06
N LEU A 40 -4.45 12.06 -2.05
CA LEU A 40 -4.79 13.37 -1.49
C LEU A 40 -4.58 14.49 -2.52
N LYS A 41 -5.61 15.32 -2.73
CA LYS A 41 -5.60 16.42 -3.72
C LYS A 41 -4.79 17.64 -3.28
N SER A 42 -4.60 17.82 -1.98
CA SER A 42 -3.81 18.92 -1.39
C SER A 42 -3.03 18.41 -0.18
N GLY A 43 -1.85 19.01 0.06
CA GLY A 43 -0.98 18.64 1.20
C GLY A 43 -0.23 17.31 1.07
N SER A 44 -0.35 16.60 -0.06
CA SER A 44 0.45 15.40 -0.34
C SER A 44 1.88 15.76 -0.68
N LEU A 45 2.82 15.15 0.04
CA LEU A 45 4.25 15.22 -0.24
C LEU A 45 4.65 14.60 -1.58
N LYS A 46 3.83 13.68 -2.10
CA LYS A 46 4.03 13.02 -3.39
C LYS A 46 3.24 13.65 -4.54
N ALA A 47 2.43 14.69 -4.29
CA ALA A 47 1.67 15.36 -5.35
C ALA A 47 2.59 15.88 -6.47
N THR A 48 3.69 16.57 -6.11
CA THR A 48 4.67 17.10 -7.09
C THR A 48 5.35 15.99 -7.88
N VAL A 49 5.67 14.86 -7.24
CA VAL A 49 6.28 13.69 -7.90
C VAL A 49 5.35 13.10 -8.93
N ARG A 50 4.07 12.99 -8.59
CA ARG A 50 3.02 12.46 -9.49
C ARG A 50 2.81 13.36 -10.70
N CYS A 51 2.81 14.68 -10.54
CA CYS A 51 2.75 15.63 -11.67
C CYS A 51 3.92 15.45 -12.65
N ASN A 52 5.12 15.14 -12.15
CA ASN A 52 6.31 14.96 -12.98
C ASN A 52 6.30 13.66 -13.81
N HIS A 53 5.47 12.67 -13.47
CA HIS A 53 5.38 11.40 -14.21
C HIS A 53 4.46 11.47 -15.45
N GLY A 54 3.96 12.68 -15.76
CA GLY A 54 3.04 12.98 -16.84
C GLY A 54 1.59 12.71 -16.45
N GLU A 55 0.70 13.65 -16.78
CA GLU A 55 -0.73 13.45 -16.56
C GLU A 55 -1.26 12.46 -17.61
N GLY A 56 -1.50 11.22 -17.17
CA GLY A 56 -2.25 10.27 -17.98
C GLY A 56 -3.60 10.86 -18.41
N ILE A 57 -4.18 10.34 -19.49
CA ILE A 57 -5.46 10.84 -19.99
C ILE A 57 -6.56 10.55 -18.96
N ARG A 58 -7.18 11.62 -18.45
CA ARG A 58 -8.31 11.51 -17.52
C ARG A 58 -9.47 10.81 -18.21
N ARG A 59 -10.02 9.78 -17.57
CA ARG A 59 -11.18 9.03 -18.05
C ARG A 59 -12.01 8.57 -16.87
N ARG A 60 -13.27 9.00 -16.83
CA ARG A 60 -14.20 8.63 -15.76
C ARG A 60 -14.40 7.12 -15.71
N VAL A 61 -14.36 6.54 -14.51
CA VAL A 61 -14.69 5.12 -14.30
C VAL A 61 -16.19 4.99 -14.04
N THR A 62 -16.89 4.32 -14.94
CA THR A 62 -18.30 3.94 -14.79
C THR A 62 -18.47 2.50 -15.25
N ALA A 63 -19.45 1.78 -14.69
CA ALA A 63 -19.66 0.36 -14.98
C ALA A 63 -19.75 0.05 -16.49
N SER A 64 -20.61 0.79 -17.21
CA SER A 64 -20.80 0.67 -18.67
C SER A 64 -19.75 1.42 -19.49
N GLY A 65 -18.86 2.17 -18.85
CA GLY A 65 -17.83 2.96 -19.52
C GLY A 65 -16.82 2.07 -20.24
N PRO A 66 -16.41 2.42 -21.48
CA PRO A 66 -15.42 1.65 -22.20
C PRO A 66 -14.06 1.75 -21.53
N LEU A 67 -13.32 0.65 -21.49
CA LEU A 67 -11.95 0.61 -20.98
C LEU A 67 -11.00 1.43 -21.87
N PRO A 68 -9.94 2.01 -21.29
CA PRO A 68 -8.93 2.72 -22.07
C PRO A 68 -8.09 1.71 -22.87
N SER A 69 -7.79 2.04 -24.12
CA SER A 69 -6.92 1.22 -24.98
C SER A 69 -5.50 1.08 -24.43
N ASN A 70 -4.98 2.14 -23.79
CA ASN A 70 -3.68 2.13 -23.12
C ASN A 70 -3.87 2.14 -21.59
N TRP A 71 -3.91 0.95 -21.00
CA TRP A 71 -4.10 0.74 -19.56
C TRP A 71 -3.00 1.40 -18.72
N GLN A 72 -1.75 1.33 -19.17
CA GLN A 72 -0.62 1.92 -18.45
C GLN A 72 -0.73 3.45 -18.40
N ASN A 73 -1.12 4.10 -19.50
CA ASN A 73 -1.32 5.55 -19.52
C ASN A 73 -2.51 5.97 -18.66
N PHE A 74 -3.61 5.21 -18.69
CA PHE A 74 -4.76 5.45 -17.82
C PHE A 74 -4.36 5.44 -16.33
N LEU A 75 -3.54 4.47 -15.93
CA LEU A 75 -3.00 4.35 -14.58
C LEU A 75 -1.89 5.35 -14.26
N ARG A 76 -1.54 6.32 -15.13
CA ARG A 76 -0.66 7.43 -14.72
C ARG A 76 -1.42 8.56 -14.04
N ASN A 77 -2.72 8.69 -14.33
CA ASN A 77 -3.57 9.71 -13.74
C ASN A 77 -4.09 9.26 -12.36
N SER A 78 -3.90 10.08 -11.32
CA SER A 78 -4.29 9.75 -9.95
C SER A 78 -5.80 9.65 -9.77
N ASP A 79 -6.59 10.54 -10.40
CA ASP A 79 -8.04 10.50 -10.31
C ASP A 79 -8.59 9.21 -10.93
N ASN A 80 -8.02 8.76 -12.04
CA ASN A 80 -8.38 7.48 -12.66
C ASN A 80 -8.13 6.30 -11.72
N LYS A 81 -6.98 6.29 -11.03
CA LYS A 81 -6.66 5.23 -10.07
C LYS A 81 -7.59 5.27 -8.87
N GLU A 82 -7.88 6.45 -8.35
CA GLU A 82 -8.79 6.64 -7.21
C GLU A 82 -10.19 6.14 -7.57
N GLU A 83 -10.76 6.59 -8.69
CA GLU A 83 -12.08 6.14 -9.15
C GLU A 83 -12.12 4.64 -9.45
N LEU A 84 -11.06 4.09 -10.06
CA LEU A 84 -10.96 2.65 -10.30
C LEU A 84 -10.95 1.88 -8.98
N SER A 85 -10.19 2.34 -7.98
CA SER A 85 -10.08 1.68 -6.68
C SER A 85 -11.40 1.69 -5.92
N SER A 86 -12.12 2.82 -5.91
CA SER A 86 -13.46 2.90 -5.32
C SER A 86 -14.46 2.02 -6.06
N PHE A 87 -14.47 2.05 -7.40
CA PHE A 87 -15.34 1.18 -8.20
C PHE A 87 -15.09 -0.29 -7.89
N LEU A 88 -13.84 -0.76 -7.91
CA LEU A 88 -13.52 -2.15 -7.61
C LEU A 88 -13.85 -2.54 -6.16
N SER A 89 -13.69 -1.61 -5.21
CA SER A 89 -14.08 -1.84 -3.81
C SER A 89 -15.58 -2.10 -3.71
N GLU A 90 -16.40 -1.25 -4.34
CA GLU A 90 -17.87 -1.44 -4.38
C GLU A 90 -18.27 -2.76 -5.02
N GLN A 91 -17.63 -3.15 -6.12
CA GLN A 91 -17.90 -4.42 -6.80
C GLN A 91 -17.56 -5.63 -5.91
N VAL A 92 -16.44 -5.58 -5.20
CA VAL A 92 -16.01 -6.66 -4.32
C VAL A 92 -16.86 -6.75 -3.05
N MET A 93 -17.43 -5.65 -2.57
CA MET A 93 -18.38 -5.67 -1.45
C MET A 93 -19.72 -6.33 -1.76
N GLN A 94 -20.03 -6.58 -3.04
CA GLN A 94 -21.23 -7.32 -3.45
C GLN A 94 -21.03 -8.84 -3.43
N LEU A 95 -19.82 -9.33 -3.13
CA LEU A 95 -19.54 -10.77 -3.10
C LEU A 95 -20.23 -11.45 -1.93
N VAL A 96 -20.80 -12.62 -2.19
CA VAL A 96 -21.29 -13.53 -1.16
C VAL A 96 -20.09 -14.30 -0.62
N VAL A 97 -19.59 -13.85 0.53
CA VAL A 97 -18.47 -14.50 1.23
C VAL A 97 -19.02 -15.59 2.14
N LYS A 98 -18.40 -16.78 2.12
CA LYS A 98 -18.75 -17.89 3.04
C LYS A 98 -18.64 -17.42 4.50
N GLU A 99 -19.48 -17.92 5.39
CA GLU A 99 -19.54 -17.48 6.80
C GLU A 99 -18.20 -17.54 7.55
N SER A 100 -17.32 -18.48 7.18
CA SER A 100 -15.99 -18.64 7.78
C SER A 100 -14.91 -17.72 7.19
N LYS A 101 -15.27 -16.87 6.23
CA LYS A 101 -14.34 -16.01 5.50
C LYS A 101 -14.65 -14.54 5.71
N GLN A 102 -13.61 -13.73 5.68
CA GLN A 102 -13.70 -12.28 5.84
C GLN A 102 -12.99 -11.56 4.70
N LEU A 103 -13.56 -10.44 4.30
CA LEU A 103 -13.00 -9.54 3.30
C LEU A 103 -13.01 -8.13 3.88
N VAL A 104 -11.84 -7.51 3.94
CA VAL A 104 -11.66 -6.16 4.50
C VAL A 104 -11.05 -5.29 3.41
N VAL A 105 -11.63 -4.12 3.13
CA VAL A 105 -11.15 -3.22 2.09
C VAL A 105 -11.00 -1.82 2.65
N THR A 106 -9.81 -1.24 2.51
CA THR A 106 -9.60 0.18 2.83
C THR A 106 -9.65 1.00 1.55
N ASP A 107 -10.70 1.81 1.43
CA ASP A 107 -10.93 2.74 0.33
C ASP A 107 -10.94 4.17 0.85
N LYS A 108 -9.99 4.98 0.40
CA LYS A 108 -9.72 6.33 0.93
C LYS A 108 -9.53 6.26 2.45
N LYS A 109 -10.37 6.94 3.23
CA LYS A 109 -10.34 6.90 4.71
C LYS A 109 -11.28 5.88 5.33
N ARG A 110 -12.09 5.21 4.51
CA ARG A 110 -13.12 4.27 4.94
C ARG A 110 -12.57 2.84 4.93
N VAL A 111 -13.13 2.03 5.81
CA VAL A 111 -12.91 0.59 5.83
C VAL A 111 -14.25 -0.08 5.61
N LEU A 112 -14.29 -1.00 4.66
CA LEU A 112 -15.45 -1.79 4.26
C LEU A 112 -15.16 -3.24 4.63
N THR A 113 -16.16 -3.96 5.13
CA THR A 113 -15.98 -5.34 5.62
C THR A 113 -17.14 -6.22 5.21
N VAL A 114 -16.85 -7.44 4.74
CA VAL A 114 -17.83 -8.49 4.49
C VAL A 114 -17.37 -9.78 5.20
N PRO A 115 -18.15 -10.33 6.15
CA PRO A 115 -19.36 -9.75 6.75
C PRO A 115 -19.06 -8.43 7.49
N THR A 116 -20.11 -7.65 7.76
CA THR A 116 -19.99 -6.37 8.49
C THR A 116 -19.41 -6.60 9.89
N ARG A 117 -18.26 -5.96 10.18
CA ARG A 117 -17.65 -5.96 11.52
C ARG A 117 -18.23 -4.84 12.38
N LYS A 118 -18.50 -5.14 13.65
CA LYS A 118 -18.94 -4.13 14.65
C LYS A 118 -17.81 -3.20 15.05
N ASP A 119 -16.61 -3.75 15.18
CA ASP A 119 -15.41 -3.00 15.57
C ASP A 119 -14.38 -3.01 14.44
N THR A 120 -14.09 -1.79 13.97
CA THR A 120 -13.08 -1.47 12.98
C THR A 120 -12.17 -0.35 13.46
N ALA A 121 -12.15 -0.04 14.77
CA ALA A 121 -11.39 1.09 15.33
C ALA A 121 -9.88 1.02 15.05
N ASN A 122 -9.33 -0.20 14.97
CA ASN A 122 -7.92 -0.44 14.62
C ASN A 122 -7.60 -0.21 13.14
N LEU A 123 -8.62 -0.06 12.28
CA LEU A 123 -8.49 0.13 10.84
C LEU A 123 -9.04 1.49 10.37
N ALA A 124 -10.10 2.00 11.01
CA ALA A 124 -10.89 3.12 10.55
C ALA A 124 -10.98 4.25 11.61
N PRO A 125 -10.87 5.52 11.22
CA PRO A 125 -10.49 5.99 9.88
C PRO A 125 -9.00 5.75 9.60
N CYS A 126 -8.65 5.32 8.38
CA CYS A 126 -7.26 5.19 7.96
C CYS A 126 -6.80 6.46 7.22
N ASN A 127 -5.84 7.20 7.77
CA ASN A 127 -5.39 8.46 7.16
C ASN A 127 -4.02 8.40 6.48
N HIS A 128 -3.39 7.23 6.43
CA HIS A 128 -2.18 6.98 5.65
C HIS A 128 -2.39 7.28 4.18
N GLU A 129 -1.42 7.87 3.48
CA GLU A 129 -1.57 8.17 2.06
C GLU A 129 -1.32 6.94 1.17
N GLU A 130 -0.35 6.11 1.53
CA GLU A 130 0.18 5.06 0.66
C GLU A 130 -0.27 3.66 1.09
N ALA A 131 -0.41 2.77 0.10
CA ALA A 131 -0.80 1.39 0.36
C ALA A 131 0.22 0.65 1.23
N ASP A 132 1.51 1.01 1.18
CA ASP A 132 2.58 0.32 1.89
C ASP A 132 2.40 0.34 3.42
N THR A 133 2.12 1.51 4.00
CA THR A 133 1.87 1.68 5.43
C THR A 133 0.49 1.19 5.80
N ARG A 134 -0.52 1.42 4.94
CA ARG A 134 -1.87 0.87 5.14
C ARG A 134 -1.83 -0.65 5.28
N MET A 135 -1.01 -1.35 4.49
CA MET A 135 -0.83 -2.80 4.62
C MET A 135 -0.29 -3.21 5.99
N MET A 136 0.52 -2.39 6.65
CA MET A 136 1.00 -2.66 8.00
C MET A 136 -0.10 -2.46 9.05
N VAL A 137 -0.97 -1.45 8.90
CA VAL A 137 -2.18 -1.28 9.72
C VAL A 137 -3.07 -2.53 9.63
N HIS A 138 -3.30 -3.05 8.42
CA HIS A 138 -4.07 -4.27 8.23
C HIS A 138 -3.38 -5.50 8.84
N ALA A 139 -2.06 -5.64 8.67
CA ALA A 139 -1.32 -6.74 9.29
C ALA A 139 -1.41 -6.71 10.82
N ALA A 140 -1.37 -5.52 11.44
CA ALA A 140 -1.57 -5.36 12.88
C ALA A 140 -2.99 -5.77 13.30
N ASP A 141 -4.05 -5.27 12.65
CA ASP A 141 -5.43 -5.68 12.95
C ASP A 141 -5.68 -7.18 12.73
N VAL A 142 -5.01 -7.80 11.74
CA VAL A 142 -5.07 -9.25 11.51
C VAL A 142 -4.52 -10.01 12.73
N LEU A 143 -3.43 -9.55 13.34
CA LEU A 143 -2.87 -10.13 14.56
C LEU A 143 -3.79 -9.93 15.77
N GLU A 144 -4.38 -8.74 15.93
CA GLU A 144 -5.36 -8.44 16.99
C GLU A 144 -6.63 -9.31 16.86
N CYS A 145 -7.01 -9.68 15.62
CA CYS A 145 -8.09 -10.63 15.36
C CYS A 145 -7.70 -12.10 15.63
N GLY A 146 -6.48 -12.36 16.13
CA GLY A 146 -6.00 -13.68 16.52
C GLY A 146 -5.38 -14.49 15.38
N HIS A 147 -5.26 -13.96 14.17
CA HIS A 147 -4.55 -14.64 13.10
C HIS A 147 -3.04 -14.57 13.33
N ARG A 148 -2.34 -15.67 13.08
CA ARG A 148 -0.90 -15.80 13.38
C ARG A 148 -0.01 -15.94 12.15
N ARG A 149 -0.63 -16.19 11.00
CA ARG A 149 0.04 -16.39 9.70
C ARG A 149 -0.52 -15.42 8.68
N ILE A 150 0.38 -14.61 8.11
CA ILE A 150 0.02 -13.51 7.21
C ILE A 150 0.83 -13.65 5.92
N LEU A 151 0.15 -13.47 4.78
CA LEU A 151 0.78 -13.37 3.48
C LEU A 151 0.47 -12.02 2.85
N ILE A 152 1.49 -11.21 2.64
CA ILE A 152 1.42 -9.92 1.99
C ILE A 152 1.78 -10.08 0.50
N ARG A 153 1.04 -9.42 -0.40
CA ARG A 153 1.37 -9.39 -1.83
C ARG A 153 1.71 -7.96 -2.24
N THR A 154 2.92 -7.77 -2.76
CA THR A 154 3.41 -6.45 -3.16
C THR A 154 4.41 -6.55 -4.31
N VAL A 155 4.65 -5.42 -4.96
CA VAL A 155 5.77 -5.22 -5.88
C VAL A 155 6.71 -4.12 -5.39
N ASP A 156 6.37 -3.51 -4.26
CA ASP A 156 7.07 -2.38 -3.67
C ASP A 156 8.09 -2.85 -2.63
N THR A 157 9.31 -2.33 -2.74
CA THR A 157 10.41 -2.65 -1.83
C THR A 157 10.17 -2.06 -0.45
N ASP A 158 9.51 -0.91 -0.34
CA ASP A 158 9.20 -0.26 0.94
C ASP A 158 8.37 -1.20 1.83
N VAL A 159 7.42 -1.91 1.24
CA VAL A 159 6.62 -2.94 1.94
C VAL A 159 7.49 -4.08 2.45
N VAL A 160 8.53 -4.51 1.71
CA VAL A 160 9.43 -5.58 2.18
C VAL A 160 10.13 -5.15 3.47
N ILE A 161 10.63 -3.92 3.50
CA ILE A 161 11.34 -3.35 4.65
C ILE A 161 10.42 -3.21 5.85
N LEU A 162 9.23 -2.62 5.65
CA LEU A 162 8.23 -2.47 6.69
C LEU A 162 7.77 -3.82 7.26
N THR A 163 7.61 -4.82 6.39
CA THR A 163 7.18 -6.15 6.81
C THR A 163 8.23 -6.85 7.68
N VAL A 164 9.52 -6.68 7.38
CA VAL A 164 10.60 -7.21 8.23
C VAL A 164 10.61 -6.51 9.60
N ALA A 165 10.44 -5.19 9.63
CA ALA A 165 10.36 -4.44 10.87
C ALA A 165 9.16 -4.88 11.73
N LEU A 166 7.97 -5.03 11.12
CA LEU A 166 6.76 -5.50 11.78
C LEU A 166 6.92 -6.93 12.31
N ALA A 167 7.54 -7.82 11.54
CA ALA A 167 7.77 -9.21 11.97
C ALA A 167 8.60 -9.27 13.26
N ASN A 168 9.59 -8.39 13.39
CA ASN A 168 10.36 -8.27 14.61
C ASN A 168 9.54 -7.64 15.75
N GLU A 169 8.78 -6.58 15.48
CA GLU A 169 7.96 -5.89 16.48
C GLU A 169 6.84 -6.77 17.07
N ARG A 170 6.35 -7.72 16.29
CA ARG A 170 5.23 -8.60 16.67
C ARG A 170 5.66 -10.07 16.82
N SER A 171 6.95 -10.35 17.02
CA SER A 171 7.49 -11.72 17.06
C SER A 171 6.89 -12.62 18.15
N GLU A 172 6.32 -12.04 19.21
CA GLU A 172 5.65 -12.79 20.29
C GLU A 172 4.30 -13.36 19.86
N VAL A 173 3.62 -12.66 18.95
CA VAL A 173 2.28 -13.04 18.48
C VAL A 173 2.28 -13.58 17.06
N LEU A 174 3.29 -13.30 16.25
CA LEU A 174 3.36 -13.70 14.86
C LEU A 174 4.12 -15.02 14.70
N ASP A 175 3.47 -16.02 14.07
CA ASP A 175 4.14 -17.29 13.72
C ASP A 175 4.86 -17.18 12.38
N GLU A 176 4.14 -16.72 11.34
CA GLU A 176 4.69 -16.62 9.99
C GLU A 176 4.21 -15.35 9.28
N LEU A 177 5.16 -14.55 8.81
CA LEU A 177 4.89 -13.44 7.90
C LEU A 177 5.67 -13.64 6.60
N TRP A 178 4.91 -13.81 5.52
CA TRP A 178 5.41 -14.05 4.18
C TRP A 178 5.08 -12.89 3.26
N LEU A 179 5.96 -12.61 2.30
CA LEU A 179 5.65 -11.75 1.15
C LEU A 179 5.68 -12.55 -0.14
N THR A 180 4.72 -12.28 -1.02
CA THR A 180 4.89 -12.49 -2.46
C THR A 180 5.35 -11.18 -3.09
N PHE A 181 6.59 -11.17 -3.58
CA PHE A 181 7.23 -9.99 -4.16
C PHE A 181 7.45 -10.17 -5.67
N GLY A 182 7.12 -9.15 -6.45
CA GLY A 182 7.36 -9.12 -7.90
C GLY A 182 6.18 -9.61 -8.76
N THR A 183 6.40 -9.69 -10.08
CA THR A 183 5.36 -10.05 -11.06
C THR A 183 5.82 -11.14 -12.02
N GLY A 184 4.86 -11.91 -12.56
CA GLY A 184 5.12 -12.93 -13.57
C GLY A 184 6.20 -13.94 -13.14
N LYS A 185 7.20 -14.12 -14.00
CA LYS A 185 8.34 -15.05 -13.77
C LYS A 185 9.27 -14.61 -12.63
N ASN A 186 9.25 -13.33 -12.26
CA ASN A 186 10.10 -12.78 -11.19
C ASN A 186 9.40 -12.76 -9.83
N ARG A 187 8.23 -13.43 -9.72
CA ARG A 187 7.50 -13.53 -8.46
C ARG A 187 8.21 -14.51 -7.53
N ARG A 188 8.53 -14.06 -6.32
CA ARG A 188 9.21 -14.86 -5.28
C ARG A 188 8.50 -14.75 -3.94
N TYR A 189 8.66 -15.79 -3.13
CA TYR A 189 8.20 -15.80 -1.74
C TYR A 189 9.37 -15.40 -0.83
N ILE A 190 9.11 -14.51 0.12
CA ILE A 190 10.11 -14.00 1.07
C ILE A 190 9.57 -14.22 2.48
N ALA A 191 10.32 -14.93 3.31
CA ALA A 191 9.99 -15.15 4.73
C ALA A 191 10.49 -13.97 5.58
N ALA A 192 9.69 -12.91 5.72
CA ALA A 192 10.08 -11.74 6.51
C ALA A 192 10.38 -12.07 7.97
N HIS A 193 9.61 -12.99 8.56
CA HIS A 193 9.84 -13.47 9.93
C HIS A 193 11.21 -14.14 10.11
N GLN A 194 11.69 -14.89 9.11
CA GLN A 194 13.04 -15.48 9.14
C GLN A 194 14.13 -14.42 8.95
N ILE A 195 13.91 -13.45 8.07
CA ILE A 195 14.84 -12.33 7.87
C ILE A 195 14.97 -11.52 9.17
N ALA A 196 13.84 -11.17 9.79
CA ALA A 196 13.81 -10.46 11.07
C ALA A 196 14.59 -11.21 12.16
N LYS A 197 14.34 -12.53 12.28
CA LYS A 197 15.07 -13.40 13.21
C LYS A 197 16.59 -13.42 12.94
N ALA A 198 17.00 -13.50 11.67
CA ALA A 198 18.41 -13.52 11.28
C ALA A 198 19.12 -12.17 11.48
N LEU A 199 18.42 -11.06 11.24
CA LEU A 199 18.93 -9.71 11.47
C LEU A 199 19.03 -9.37 12.96
N GLY A 200 18.13 -9.94 13.77
CA GLY A 200 17.97 -9.58 15.17
C GLY A 200 17.20 -8.27 15.36
N PRO A 201 16.87 -7.93 16.62
CA PRO A 201 15.93 -6.86 16.93
C PRO A 201 16.43 -5.47 16.58
N GLU A 202 17.71 -5.18 16.83
CA GLU A 202 18.28 -3.86 16.56
C GLU A 202 18.29 -3.54 15.07
N LYS A 203 18.81 -4.47 14.24
CA LYS A 203 18.89 -4.26 12.79
C LYS A 203 17.52 -4.24 12.14
N SER A 204 16.60 -5.10 12.57
CA SER A 204 15.23 -5.11 12.04
C SER A 204 14.49 -3.81 12.35
N ARG A 205 14.68 -3.25 13.55
CA ARG A 205 14.10 -1.95 13.94
C ARG A 205 14.74 -0.78 13.19
N ALA A 206 16.04 -0.83 12.94
CA ALA A 206 16.75 0.24 12.23
C ALA A 206 16.56 0.19 10.71
N LEU A 207 16.12 -0.94 10.15
CA LEU A 207 16.05 -1.17 8.70
C LEU A 207 15.21 -0.12 7.95
N PRO A 208 14.03 0.32 8.43
CA PRO A 208 13.29 1.41 7.79
C PRO A 208 14.09 2.70 7.74
N VAL A 209 14.83 3.05 8.79
CA VAL A 209 15.67 4.27 8.80
C VAL A 209 16.80 4.16 7.79
N PHE A 210 17.51 3.02 7.77
CA PHE A 210 18.57 2.79 6.79
C PHE A 210 18.05 2.89 5.36
N HIS A 211 16.92 2.23 5.06
CA HIS A 211 16.31 2.26 3.74
C HIS A 211 15.85 3.68 3.34
N ALA A 212 15.26 4.43 4.28
CA ALA A 212 14.88 5.82 4.05
C ALA A 212 16.10 6.69 3.69
N VAL A 213 17.26 6.45 4.31
CA VAL A 213 18.51 7.16 4.02
C VAL A 213 19.13 6.72 2.69
N THR A 214 19.16 5.42 2.39
CA THR A 214 19.92 4.92 1.23
C THR A 214 19.16 4.93 -0.09
N GLY A 215 17.82 4.99 -0.08
CA GLY A 215 17.06 5.11 -1.33
C GLY A 215 15.67 4.48 -1.31
N CYS A 216 14.79 4.99 -0.44
CA CYS A 216 13.35 4.94 -0.66
C CYS A 216 12.94 6.13 -1.54
N ASP A 217 12.00 5.89 -2.49
CA ASP A 217 11.44 6.83 -3.49
C ASP A 217 11.92 8.29 -3.32
N THR A 218 12.96 8.65 -4.06
CA THR A 218 13.93 9.73 -3.77
C THR A 218 13.46 11.16 -4.05
N LYS A 219 12.15 11.44 -3.95
CA LYS A 219 11.59 12.71 -4.46
C LYS A 219 10.77 13.55 -3.46
N LEU A 220 10.85 13.30 -2.16
CA LEU A 220 10.43 14.32 -1.19
C LEU A 220 11.49 15.43 -1.12
N PHE A 221 11.07 16.69 -0.98
CA PHE A 221 11.90 17.91 -0.77
C PHE A 221 12.52 18.62 -1.99
N SER A 222 12.13 18.31 -3.24
CA SER A 222 12.56 19.12 -4.40
C SER A 222 11.61 20.29 -4.69
N ARG A 223 12.07 21.54 -4.54
CA ARG A 223 11.37 22.72 -5.07
C ARG A 223 11.80 22.92 -6.53
N LYS A 224 10.88 22.69 -7.48
CA LYS A 224 11.08 22.63 -8.95
C LYS A 224 11.92 21.42 -9.42
N SER A 225 11.25 20.46 -10.08
CA SER A 225 11.71 19.49 -11.10
C SER A 225 13.10 18.81 -11.03
N ARG A 226 13.89 18.94 -9.97
CA ARG A 226 15.18 18.25 -9.82
C ARG A 226 15.06 17.13 -8.79
N SER A 227 15.52 15.92 -9.12
CA SER A 227 15.62 14.84 -8.13
C SER A 227 16.53 15.31 -6.99
N LEU A 228 16.31 14.83 -5.76
CA LEU A 228 17.23 15.13 -4.66
C LEU A 228 18.64 14.55 -4.94
N GLU A 229 18.69 13.51 -5.77
CA GLU A 229 19.91 12.90 -6.34
C GLU A 229 20.64 13.83 -7.34
N ASP A 230 19.93 14.79 -7.93
CA ASP A 230 20.49 15.79 -8.86
C ASP A 230 21.00 17.04 -8.13
N LEU A 231 20.82 17.11 -6.80
CA LEU A 231 21.37 18.21 -6.02
C LEU A 231 22.89 18.02 -5.94
N PRO A 232 23.68 19.10 -6.12
CA PRO A 232 25.12 19.03 -5.90
C PRO A 232 25.36 18.55 -4.46
N PRO A 233 26.39 17.70 -4.22
CA PRO A 233 26.70 17.14 -2.91
C PRO A 233 27.16 18.26 -1.97
N THR A 234 26.20 18.96 -1.39
CA THR A 234 26.36 20.13 -0.55
C THR A 234 25.81 19.82 0.83
N ARG A 235 26.31 20.53 1.84
CA ARG A 235 25.79 20.42 3.21
C ARG A 235 24.28 20.66 3.28
N ALA A 236 23.77 21.64 2.53
CA ALA A 236 22.34 21.94 2.49
C ALA A 236 21.52 20.78 1.89
N ALA A 237 22.01 20.12 0.83
CA ALA A 237 21.35 18.94 0.27
C ALA A 237 21.35 17.76 1.26
N LEU A 238 22.47 17.55 1.98
CA LEU A 238 22.55 16.53 3.03
C LEU A 238 21.57 16.80 4.17
N GLU A 239 21.45 18.04 4.64
CA GLU A 239 20.50 18.42 5.70
C GLU A 239 19.05 18.12 5.29
N GLN A 240 18.66 18.43 4.04
CA GLN A 240 17.33 18.09 3.53
C GLN A 240 17.10 16.58 3.42
N HIS A 241 18.12 15.82 3.00
CA HIS A 241 18.04 14.37 2.92
C HIS A 241 17.86 13.72 4.30
N ILE A 242 18.56 14.21 5.31
CA ILE A 242 18.43 13.74 6.70
C ILE A 242 17.03 14.06 7.23
N LYS A 243 16.54 15.29 7.04
CA LYS A 243 15.18 15.67 7.46
C LYS A 243 14.12 14.78 6.80
N ARG A 244 14.26 14.51 5.50
CA ARG A 244 13.39 13.59 4.76
C ARG A 244 13.40 12.19 5.34
N ALA A 245 14.58 11.61 5.53
CA ALA A 245 14.71 10.25 6.03
C ALA A 245 14.15 10.13 7.45
N ALA A 246 14.41 11.12 8.31
CA ALA A 246 13.84 11.20 9.65
C ALA A 246 12.31 11.30 9.61
N TYR A 247 11.75 12.11 8.71
CA TYR A 247 10.30 12.23 8.56
C TYR A 247 9.66 10.93 8.06
N GLN A 248 10.21 10.33 7.00
CA GLN A 248 9.71 9.08 6.44
C GLN A 248 9.81 7.94 7.45
N ALA A 249 11.01 7.68 7.98
CA ALA A 249 11.23 6.54 8.86
C ALA A 249 10.66 6.74 10.26
N GLY A 250 10.78 7.95 10.82
CA GLY A 250 10.36 8.26 12.19
C GLY A 250 8.86 8.52 12.30
N HIS A 251 8.30 9.40 11.47
CA HIS A 251 6.90 9.81 11.60
C HIS A 251 5.94 8.92 10.81
N ILE A 252 6.25 8.59 9.55
CA ILE A 252 5.36 7.78 8.72
C ILE A 252 5.51 6.30 9.07
N TRP A 253 6.71 5.74 8.89
CA TRP A 253 6.95 4.31 9.06
C TRP A 253 6.98 3.86 10.52
N GLY A 254 7.46 4.70 11.43
CA GLY A 254 7.41 4.45 12.88
C GLY A 254 5.99 4.32 13.42
N GLN A 255 4.97 4.77 12.68
CA GLN A 255 3.55 4.67 13.04
C GLN A 255 2.76 3.82 12.02
N ALA A 256 3.43 3.01 11.18
CA ALA A 256 2.77 2.27 10.10
C ALA A 256 1.73 1.24 10.59
N ALA A 257 1.83 0.78 11.84
CA ALA A 257 0.86 -0.14 12.44
C ALA A 257 -0.39 0.55 13.03
N ILE A 258 -0.47 1.89 12.99
CA ILE A 258 -1.55 2.68 13.60
C ILE A 258 -2.40 3.30 12.49
N ALA A 259 -3.72 3.08 12.49
CA ALA A 259 -4.59 3.54 11.41
C ALA A 259 -4.64 5.06 11.23
N PHE A 260 -4.66 5.79 12.34
CA PHE A 260 -4.79 7.24 12.35
C PHE A 260 -3.57 7.89 12.99
N VAL A 261 -2.77 8.57 12.18
CA VAL A 261 -1.51 9.19 12.61
C VAL A 261 -1.59 10.72 12.52
N SER A 262 -1.07 11.41 13.53
CA SER A 262 -0.83 12.86 13.44
C SER A 262 0.59 13.06 12.92
N LEU A 263 0.71 13.64 11.72
CA LEU A 263 2.00 13.92 11.11
C LEU A 263 2.31 15.41 11.26
N PRO A 264 3.55 15.77 11.63
CA PRO A 264 3.97 17.17 11.63
C PRO A 264 3.99 17.72 10.20
N SER A 265 3.97 19.04 10.05
CA SER A 265 4.11 19.64 8.73
C SER A 265 5.47 19.23 8.14
N PRO A 266 5.52 18.77 6.89
CA PRO A 266 6.79 18.45 6.24
C PRO A 266 7.70 19.67 6.02
N CYS A 267 7.17 20.88 6.21
CA CYS A 267 7.89 22.14 6.04
C CYS A 267 8.49 22.69 7.35
N ASP A 268 8.17 22.09 8.49
CA ASP A 268 8.74 22.44 9.80
C ASP A 268 10.12 21.75 9.99
#